data_AF-A0A8K0TIK9-F1
#
_entry.id   AF-A0A8K0TIK9-F1
#
_cell.length_a   1.000
_cell.length_b   1.000
_cell.length_c   1.000
_cell.angle_alpha   90.00
_cell.angle_beta   90.00
_cell.angle_gamma   90.00
#
_symmetry.space_group_name_H-M   'P 1'
#
loop_
_entity.id
_entity.type
_entity.pdbx_description
1 polymer ?
#
loop_
_entity_poly.entity_id
_entity_poly.type
_entity_poly.pdbx_seq_one_letter_code
_entity_poly.pdbx_strand_id
1 'polypeptide(L)'
;MCQIVLFTNIHCKCQWGEITLPCGPGMGFSTCGQLSSGIAQREPATYKSGYKLCPEHGWQGMYDRNMVRMVVEVKTGRKWGKGPSIQDAGCDIKCVVM
;
A
#
# COMPACT_ATOMS: atom_id res chain seq x y z
N MET A 1 -13.66 1.31 -5.36
CA MET A 1 -12.47 1.44 -4.47
C MET A 1 -11.28 0.83 -5.20
N CYS A 2 -10.12 1.50 -5.18
CA CYS A 2 -8.86 0.97 -5.71
C CYS A 2 -8.50 -0.34 -4.96
N GLN A 3 -8.13 -1.42 -5.68
CA GLN A 3 -7.61 -2.65 -5.06
C GLN A 3 -6.11 -2.74 -5.26
N ILE A 4 -5.39 -2.86 -4.16
CA ILE A 4 -3.93 -2.98 -4.15
C ILE A 4 -3.54 -4.31 -3.53
N VAL A 5 -2.42 -4.84 -3.99
CA VAL A 5 -1.82 -6.06 -3.48
C VAL A 5 -0.41 -5.74 -3.05
N LEU A 6 -0.04 -6.17 -1.84
CA LEU A 6 1.29 -6.02 -1.29
C LEU A 6 2.11 -7.27 -1.60
N PHE A 7 3.30 -7.07 -2.15
CA PHE A 7 4.27 -8.12 -2.39
C PHE A 7 5.48 -7.91 -1.50
N THR A 8 6.01 -9.00 -0.96
CA THR A 8 7.28 -9.03 -0.24
C THR A 8 8.19 -10.03 -0.92
N ASN A 9 9.40 -9.60 -1.32
CA ASN A 9 10.39 -10.50 -1.90
C ASN A 9 11.11 -11.28 -0.80
N ILE A 10 11.23 -12.59 -0.97
CA ILE A 10 11.85 -13.47 0.04
C ILE A 10 13.38 -13.36 0.09
N HIS A 11 14.02 -12.94 -1.01
CA HIS A 11 15.47 -12.82 -1.11
C HIS A 11 15.98 -11.47 -0.60
N CYS A 12 15.42 -10.36 -1.11
CA CYS A 12 15.88 -9.01 -0.77
C CYS A 12 15.05 -8.32 0.32
N LYS A 13 13.95 -8.94 0.80
CA LYS A 13 13.02 -8.39 1.82
C LYS A 13 12.32 -7.08 1.43
N CYS A 14 12.54 -6.55 0.23
CA CYS A 14 11.83 -5.38 -0.28
C CYS A 14 10.32 -5.64 -0.34
N GLN A 15 9.55 -4.62 0.03
CA GLN A 15 8.09 -4.63 -0.04
C GLN A 15 7.61 -3.60 -1.06
N TRP A 16 6.63 -3.97 -1.87
CA TRP A 16 5.99 -3.05 -2.81
C TRP A 16 4.52 -3.37 -2.98
N GLY A 17 3.72 -2.36 -3.29
CA GLY A 17 2.32 -2.50 -3.67
C GLY A 17 2.16 -2.40 -5.18
N GLU A 18 1.33 -3.26 -5.76
CA GLU A 18 0.87 -3.17 -7.14
C GLU A 18 -0.65 -2.94 -7.16
N ILE A 19 -1.16 -2.17 -8.13
CA ILE A 19 -2.60 -1.95 -8.29
C ILE A 19 -3.18 -3.04 -9.19
N THR A 20 -4.06 -3.86 -8.62
CA THR A 20 -4.74 -4.93 -9.37
C THR A 20 -6.01 -4.41 -10.04
N LEU A 21 -6.75 -3.54 -9.36
CA LEU A 21 -7.97 -2.95 -9.90
C LEU A 21 -7.95 -1.43 -9.65
N PRO A 22 -7.72 -0.62 -10.69
CA PRO A 22 -7.79 0.82 -10.57
C PRO A 22 -9.25 1.27 -10.43
N CYS A 23 -9.50 2.41 -9.78
CA CYS A 23 -10.85 2.99 -9.70
C CYS A 23 -11.33 3.61 -11.03
N GLY A 24 -10.42 3.83 -11.99
CA GLY A 24 -10.70 4.39 -13.30
C GLY A 24 -9.51 4.20 -14.26
N PRO A 25 -9.69 4.43 -15.57
CA PRO A 25 -8.63 4.28 -16.56
C PRO A 25 -7.47 5.23 -16.27
N GLY A 26 -6.24 4.70 -16.15
CA GLY A 26 -5.04 5.47 -15.81
C GLY A 26 -4.94 5.90 -14.34
N MET A 27 -5.89 5.52 -13.49
CA MET A 27 -5.82 5.83 -12.06
C MET A 27 -4.90 4.85 -11.31
N GLY A 28 -3.96 5.39 -10.55
CA GLY A 28 -2.95 4.64 -9.81
C GLY A 28 -2.64 5.24 -8.45
N PHE A 29 -1.47 4.95 -7.89
CA PHE A 29 -1.02 5.47 -6.60
C PHE A 29 -0.85 6.99 -6.57
N SER A 30 -0.60 7.62 -7.72
CA SER A 30 -0.38 9.07 -7.80
C SER A 30 -1.65 9.85 -8.15
N THR A 31 -2.65 9.18 -8.71
CA THR A 31 -3.87 9.80 -9.24
C THR A 31 -5.15 9.39 -8.51
N CYS A 32 -5.17 8.25 -7.80
CA CYS A 32 -6.28 7.83 -6.95
C CYS A 32 -6.24 8.61 -5.63
N GLY A 33 -7.08 9.66 -5.51
CA GLY A 33 -7.20 10.44 -4.27
C GLY A 33 -7.49 9.60 -3.03
N GLN A 34 -8.18 8.47 -3.16
CA GLN A 34 -8.46 7.58 -2.03
C GLN A 34 -7.22 6.95 -1.39
N LEU A 35 -6.13 6.75 -2.16
CA LEU A 35 -4.87 6.21 -1.65
C LEU A 35 -4.07 7.27 -0.88
N SER A 36 -4.21 8.54 -1.25
CA SER A 36 -3.55 9.67 -0.58
C SER A 36 -4.36 10.30 0.55
N SER A 37 -5.69 10.17 0.53
CA SER A 37 -6.60 10.92 1.42
C SER A 37 -6.81 10.31 2.80
N GLY A 38 -6.10 9.23 3.15
CA GLY A 38 -6.24 8.54 4.44
C GLY A 38 -7.64 7.94 4.69
N ILE A 39 -8.38 7.70 3.60
CA ILE A 39 -9.65 6.97 3.65
C ILE A 39 -9.32 5.52 3.99
N ALA A 40 -10.10 4.92 4.89
CA ALA A 40 -9.92 3.52 5.22
C ALA A 40 -10.08 2.67 3.97
N GLN A 41 -9.00 1.98 3.61
CA GLN A 41 -9.03 1.01 2.54
C GLN A 41 -9.19 -0.38 3.12
N ARG A 42 -9.73 -1.28 2.30
CA ARG A 42 -9.72 -2.69 2.62
C ARG A 42 -8.27 -3.11 2.82
N GLU A 43 -8.03 -3.94 3.84
CA GLU A 43 -6.70 -4.48 4.08
C GLU A 43 -6.21 -5.16 2.80
N PRO A 44 -5.06 -4.71 2.24
CA PRO A 44 -4.58 -5.23 0.99
C PRO A 44 -4.05 -6.65 1.17
N ALA A 45 -4.34 -7.50 0.19
CA ALA A 45 -3.81 -8.86 0.21
C ALA A 45 -2.28 -8.81 0.17
N THR A 46 -1.64 -9.51 1.09
CA THR A 46 -0.17 -9.54 1.18
C THR A 46 0.34 -10.90 0.74
N TYR A 47 1.20 -10.92 -0.28
CA TYR A 47 1.82 -12.14 -0.81
C TYR A 47 3.34 -12.08 -0.68
N LYS A 48 3.94 -13.22 -0.34
CA LYS A 48 5.38 -13.41 -0.41
C LYS A 48 5.70 -14.01 -1.77
N SER A 49 6.56 -13.35 -2.55
CA SER A 49 6.96 -13.83 -3.88
C SER A 49 8.48 -13.99 -3.97
N GLY A 50 8.92 -15.18 -4.34
CA GLY A 50 10.32 -15.43 -4.73
C GLY A 50 10.57 -15.26 -6.22
N TYR A 51 9.53 -15.44 -7.03
CA TYR A 51 9.63 -15.41 -8.50
C TYR A 51 9.48 -14.00 -9.06
N LYS A 52 8.79 -13.09 -8.36
CA LYS A 52 8.69 -11.68 -8.78
C LYS A 52 9.98 -10.95 -8.43
N LEU A 53 10.61 -10.40 -9.47
CA LEU A 53 11.71 -9.46 -9.35
C LEU A 53 11.27 -8.25 -8.55
N CYS A 54 12.07 -7.85 -7.56
CA CYS A 54 11.77 -6.64 -6.80
C CYS A 54 11.96 -5.40 -7.70
N PRO A 55 11.11 -4.37 -7.57
CA PRO A 55 11.20 -3.18 -8.42
C PRO A 55 12.52 -2.43 -8.26
N GLU A 56 13.11 -2.49 -7.07
CA GLU A 56 14.36 -1.79 -6.76
C GLU A 56 15.60 -2.53 -7.31
N HIS A 57 15.78 -3.82 -7.00
CA HIS A 57 16.98 -4.55 -7.42
C HIS A 57 16.82 -5.29 -8.75
N GLY A 58 15.64 -5.85 -9.00
CA GLY A 58 15.38 -6.64 -10.20
C GLY A 58 15.04 -5.78 -11.42
N TRP A 59 14.33 -4.66 -11.22
CA TRP A 59 13.98 -3.73 -12.30
C TRP A 59 14.88 -2.49 -12.30
N GLN A 60 15.86 -2.40 -11.39
CA GLN A 60 16.78 -1.26 -11.26
C GLN A 60 16.06 0.10 -11.14
N GLY A 61 14.87 0.12 -10.54
CA GLY A 61 14.04 1.32 -10.45
C GLY A 61 13.27 1.69 -11.72
N MET A 62 13.34 0.89 -12.79
CA MET A 62 12.60 1.07 -14.03
C MET A 62 11.19 0.47 -13.95
N TYR A 63 10.37 0.94 -13.02
CA TYR A 63 8.97 0.53 -12.88
C TYR A 63 8.03 1.73 -12.94
N ASP A 64 6.81 1.50 -13.39
CA ASP A 64 5.78 2.53 -13.41
C ASP A 64 5.37 2.88 -11.97
N ARG A 65 5.77 4.07 -11.49
CA ARG A 65 5.53 4.51 -10.11
C ARG A 65 4.06 4.79 -9.82
N ASN A 66 3.23 4.86 -10.85
CA ASN A 66 1.80 5.04 -10.71
C ASN A 66 1.10 3.70 -10.49
N MET A 67 1.55 2.61 -11.11
CA MET A 67 1.00 1.26 -10.92
C MET A 67 1.69 0.47 -9.80
N VAL A 68 2.98 0.73 -9.56
CA VAL A 68 3.81 0.00 -8.60
C VAL A 68 4.50 1.01 -7.67
N ARG A 69 4.37 0.82 -6.35
CA ARG A 69 4.99 1.70 -5.36
C ARG A 69 5.68 0.91 -4.27
N MET A 70 6.93 1.26 -3.99
CA MET A 70 7.68 0.67 -2.88
C MET A 70 7.02 1.06 -1.55
N VAL A 71 6.93 0.08 -0.66
CA VAL A 71 6.34 0.24 0.67
C VAL A 71 7.50 0.31 1.65
N VAL A 72 7.77 1.53 2.12
CA VAL A 72 8.86 1.80 3.07
C VAL A 72 8.43 1.40 4.48
N GLU A 73 7.16 1.59 4.82
CA GLU A 73 6.66 1.36 6.16
C GLU A 73 5.17 1.01 6.13
N VAL A 74 4.80 -0.08 6.81
CA VAL A 74 3.40 -0.44 7.07
C VAL A 74 3.10 -0.07 8.52
N LYS A 75 2.31 0.99 8.72
CA LYS A 75 1.86 1.38 10.07
C LYS A 75 0.56 0.68 10.40
N THR A 76 0.60 -0.26 11.33
CA THR A 76 -0.62 -0.84 11.93
C THR A 76 -1.08 0.06 13.08
N GLY A 77 -2.13 0.84 12.85
CA GLY A 77 -2.78 1.66 13.87
C GLY A 77 -4.13 1.07 14.26
N ARG A 78 -4.50 1.14 15.54
CA ARG A 78 -5.84 0.75 16.00
C ARG A 78 -6.63 2.02 16.32
N LYS A 79 -7.64 2.33 15.50
CA LYS A 79 -8.53 3.47 15.73
C LYS A 79 -9.74 3.03 16.57
N TRP A 80 -10.03 3.78 17.63
CA TRP A 80 -11.28 3.66 18.39
C TRP A 80 -12.14 4.90 18.11
N GLY A 81 -13.25 4.74 17.39
CA GLY A 81 -14.08 5.87 16.95
C GLY A 81 -15.26 5.45 16.07
N LYS A 82 -15.97 6.44 15.51
CA LYS A 82 -17.19 6.24 14.70
C LYS A 82 -16.96 5.60 13.32
N GLY A 83 -15.71 5.55 12.86
CA GLY A 83 -15.37 4.95 11.58
C GLY A 83 -13.87 4.69 11.42
N PRO A 84 -13.48 3.85 10.47
CA PRO A 84 -12.09 3.45 10.23
C PRO A 84 -11.26 4.51 9.48
N SER A 85 -11.90 5.51 8.86
CA SER A 85 -11.21 6.54 8.08
C SER A 85 -10.49 7.53 8.98
N ILE A 86 -9.36 8.11 8.53
CA ILE A 86 -8.64 9.12 9.32
C ILE A 86 -9.50 10.36 9.61
N GLN A 87 -10.44 10.66 8.71
CA GLN A 87 -11.36 11.81 8.78
C GLN A 87 -12.51 11.59 9.77
N ASP A 88 -12.75 10.35 10.20
CA ASP A 88 -13.78 10.05 11.20
C ASP A 88 -13.32 10.47 12.61
N ALA A 89 -14.26 10.98 13.41
CA ALA A 89 -14.01 11.29 14.81
C ALA A 89 -13.63 10.01 15.58
N GLY A 90 -12.41 9.96 16.11
CA GLY A 90 -11.87 8.83 16.86
C GLY A 90 -10.46 9.09 17.36
N CYS A 91 -10.01 8.28 18.31
CA CYS A 91 -8.65 8.32 18.81
C CYS A 91 -7.82 7.25 18.07
N ASP A 92 -6.81 7.69 17.33
CA ASP A 92 -5.87 6.83 16.61
C ASP A 92 -4.73 6.40 17.54
N ILE A 93 -4.77 5.16 18.06
CA ILE A 93 -3.65 4.59 18.82
C ILE A 93 -2.63 4.07 17.80
N LYS A 94 -1.57 4.84 17.58
CA LYS A 94 -0.42 4.41 16.79
C LYS A 94 0.45 3.51 17.66
N CYS A 95 0.51 2.21 17.35
CA CYS A 95 1.53 1.34 17.94
C CYS A 95 2.88 1.71 17.32
N VAL A 96 3.61 2.59 18.00
CA VAL A 96 5.02 2.86 17.71
C VAL A 96 5.79 1.81 18.49
N VAL A 97 6.16 0.71 17.84
CA VAL A 97 7.19 -0.18 18.39
C VAL A 97 8.51 0.55 18.15
N MET A 98 9.07 1.16 19.20
CA MET A 98 10.44 1.69 19.20
C MET A 98 11.45 0.57 19.40
#